data_AF-A0A839QNC5-F1
#
_entry.id   AF-A0A839QNC5-F1
#
_cell.length_a   1.000
_cell.length_b   1.000
_cell.length_c   1.000
_cell.angle_alpha   90.00
_cell.angle_beta   90.00
_cell.angle_gamma   90.00
#
_symmetry.space_group_name_H-M   'P 1'
#
loop_
_entity.id
_entity.type
_entity.pdbx_description
1 polymer ?
#
loop_
_entity_poly.entity_id
_entity_poly.type
_entity_poly.pdbx_seq_one_letter_code
_entity_poly.pdbx_strand_id
1 'polypeptide(L)' 'MSKDPRVALSVLVSAFEEHLAMLSARRGPEDPNVITAYFAIAEAFENYEDALDETYDEGTPLEVFSEDDYDDED' A
#
# COMPACT_ATOMS: atom_id res chain seq x y z
N MET A 1 -19.62 -1.46 -6.87
CA MET A 1 -19.60 -2.59 -5.91
C MET A 1 -19.01 -1.98 -4.67
N SER A 2 -19.80 -1.82 -3.60
CA SER A 2 -19.29 -1.23 -2.36
C SER A 2 -18.20 -2.15 -1.79
N LYS A 3 -16.99 -1.61 -1.56
CA LYS A 3 -15.86 -2.36 -1.00
C LYS A 3 -16.05 -2.47 0.51
N ASP A 4 -16.15 -3.68 1.07
CA ASP A 4 -16.24 -3.86 2.54
C ASP A 4 -14.90 -3.43 3.19
N PRO A 5 -14.90 -2.40 4.07
CA PRO A 5 -13.68 -1.91 4.70
C PRO A 5 -12.93 -2.97 5.49
N ARG A 6 -13.62 -3.96 6.08
CA ARG A 6 -12.97 -5.05 6.82
C ARG A 6 -12.18 -5.96 5.90
N VAL A 7 -12.69 -6.19 4.70
CA VAL A 7 -12.00 -6.99 3.68
C VAL A 7 -10.80 -6.22 3.14
N ALA A 8 -10.98 -4.94 2.80
CA ALA A 8 -9.89 -4.08 2.32
C ALA A 8 -8.76 -3.94 3.36
N LEU A 9 -9.11 -3.75 4.63
CA LEU A 9 -8.12 -3.72 5.72
C LEU A 9 -7.34 -5.03 5.86
N SER A 10 -8.02 -6.18 5.71
CA SER A 10 -7.35 -7.48 5.73
C SER A 10 -6.36 -7.64 4.58
N VAL A 11 -6.69 -7.13 3.39
CA VAL A 11 -5.79 -7.15 2.23
C VAL A 11 -4.58 -6.25 2.47
N LEU A 12 -4.79 -5.05 3.02
CA LEU A 12 -3.70 -4.13 3.37
C LEU A 12 -2.74 -4.73 4.41
N VAL A 13 -3.26 -5.37 5.46
CA VAL A 13 -2.42 -6.06 6.46
C VAL A 13 -1.61 -7.19 5.81
N SER A 14 -2.21 -8.00 4.94
CA SER A 14 -1.49 -9.05 4.22
C SER A 14 -0.38 -8.48 3.33
N ALA A 15 -0.61 -7.35 2.65
CA ALA A 15 0.40 -6.71 1.82
C ALA A 15 1.62 -6.24 2.65
N PHE A 16 1.39 -5.71 3.86
CA PHE A 16 2.48 -5.38 4.78
C PHE A 16 3.27 -6.62 5.21
N GLU A 17 2.60 -7.72 5.51
CA GLU A 17 3.25 -8.98 5.90
C GLU A 17 4.10 -9.55 4.75
N GLU A 18 3.58 -9.53 3.53
CA GLU A 18 4.31 -9.97 2.33
C GLU A 18 5.53 -9.10 2.04
N HIS A 19 5.39 -7.77 2.13
CA HIS A 19 6.51 -6.85 1.99
C HIS A 19 7.61 -7.10 3.03
N LEU A 20 7.23 -7.33 4.29
CA LEU A 20 8.19 -7.69 5.33
C LEU A 20 8.89 -9.02 5.03
N ALA A 21 8.15 -10.03 4.54
CA ALA A 21 8.72 -11.30 4.13
C ALA A 21 9.73 -11.13 2.99
N MET A 22 9.40 -10.33 1.96
CA MET A 22 10.32 -10.05 0.84
C MET A 22 11.58 -9.31 1.32
N LEU A 23 11.44 -8.31 2.18
CA LEU A 23 12.58 -7.60 2.77
C LEU A 23 13.49 -8.54 3.56
N SER A 24 12.92 -9.46 4.33
CA SER A 24 13.69 -10.43 5.13
C SER A 24 14.47 -11.43 4.26
N ALA A 25 13.98 -11.69 3.04
CA ALA A 25 14.56 -12.65 2.11
C ALA A 25 15.37 -12.00 0.96
N ARG A 26 15.48 -10.67 0.94
CA ARG A 26 15.99 -9.90 -0.22
C ARG A 26 17.39 -10.34 -0.64
N ARG A 27 17.60 -10.48 -1.95
CA ARG A 27 18.90 -10.84 -2.54
C ARG A 27 19.53 -9.63 -3.23
N GLY A 28 20.02 -8.71 -2.40
CA GLY A 28 20.71 -7.51 -2.88
C GLY A 28 19.90 -6.22 -2.70
N PRO A 29 20.45 -5.09 -3.15
CA PRO A 29 19.88 -3.76 -2.93
C PRO A 29 18.61 -3.47 -3.77
N GLU A 30 18.45 -4.11 -4.93
CA GLU A 30 17.35 -3.87 -5.88
C GLU A 30 16.60 -5.18 -6.18
N ASP A 31 16.09 -5.83 -5.14
CA ASP A 31 15.30 -7.05 -5.33
C ASP A 31 13.94 -6.71 -5.94
N PRO A 32 13.60 -7.17 -7.16
CA PRO A 32 12.35 -6.83 -7.82
C PRO A 32 11.13 -7.29 -7.03
N ASN A 33 11.24 -8.34 -6.20
CA ASN A 33 10.12 -8.79 -5.38
C ASN A 33 9.80 -7.79 -4.26
N VAL A 34 10.82 -7.10 -3.72
CA VAL A 34 10.62 -6.04 -2.73
C VAL A 34 9.93 -4.84 -3.37
N ILE A 35 10.35 -4.47 -4.59
CA ILE A 35 9.74 -3.37 -5.35
C ILE A 35 8.27 -3.69 -5.66
N THR A 36 7.97 -4.91 -6.12
CA THR A 36 6.58 -5.34 -6.35
C THR A 36 5.75 -5.31 -5.06
N ALA A 37 6.29 -5.79 -3.95
CA ALA A 37 5.58 -5.78 -2.67
C ALA A 37 5.36 -4.36 -2.12
N TYR A 38 6.28 -3.42 -2.42
CA TYR A 38 6.09 -2.00 -2.11
C TYR A 38 4.87 -1.42 -2.85
N PHE A 39 4.77 -1.62 -4.17
CA PHE A 39 3.61 -1.15 -4.94
C PHE A 39 2.31 -1.84 -4.52
N ALA A 40 2.36 -3.11 -4.11
CA ALA A 40 1.19 -3.82 -3.60
C ALA A 40 0.62 -3.20 -2.31
N ILE A 41 1.47 -2.63 -1.45
CA ILE A 41 1.00 -1.87 -0.28
C ILE A 41 0.23 -0.63 -0.72
N ALA A 42 0.78 0.15 -1.65
CA ALA A 42 0.14 1.38 -2.14
C ALA A 42 -1.26 1.09 -2.71
N GLU A 43 -1.37 0.11 -3.61
CA GLU A 43 -2.64 -0.31 -4.19
C GLU A 43 -3.63 -0.81 -3.11
N ALA A 44 -3.16 -1.62 -2.16
CA ALA A 44 -4.02 -2.13 -1.09
C ALA A 44 -4.51 -1.01 -0.15
N PHE A 45 -3.68 0.01 0.06
CA PHE A 45 -4.02 1.18 0.87
C PHE A 45 -5.06 2.07 0.18
N GLU A 46 -4.88 2.39 -1.10
CA GLU A 46 -5.88 3.14 -1.89
C GLU A 46 -7.25 2.44 -1.87
N ASN A 47 -7.24 1.11 -2.02
CA ASN A 47 -8.48 0.33 -1.94
C ASN A 47 -9.15 0.37 -0.56
N TYR A 48 -8.37 0.54 0.51
CA TYR A 48 -8.89 0.69 1.86
C TYR A 48 -9.43 2.10 2.10
N GLU A 49 -8.73 3.14 1.64
CA GLU A 49 -9.21 4.53 1.67
C GLU A 49 -10.55 4.66 0.91
N ASP A 50 -10.63 4.14 -0.31
CA ASP A 50 -11.88 4.11 -1.08
C ASP A 50 -13.03 3.46 -0.29
N ALA A 51 -12.75 2.34 0.39
CA ALA A 51 -13.76 1.61 1.14
C ALA A 51 -14.24 2.40 2.37
N LEU A 52 -13.32 3.11 3.05
CA LEU A 52 -13.66 3.98 4.18
C LEU A 52 -14.49 5.18 3.73
N ASP A 53 -14.09 5.84 2.63
CA ASP A 53 -14.81 6.98 2.06
C ASP A 53 -16.24 6.57 1.67
N GLU A 54 -16.39 5.47 0.91
CA GLU A 54 -17.69 4.97 0.48
C GLU A 54 -18.61 4.56 1.64
N THR A 55 -18.05 4.07 2.77
CA THR A 55 -18.84 3.50 3.86
C THR A 55 -19.12 4.49 4.98
N TYR A 56 -18.15 5.36 5.28
CA TYR A 56 -18.15 6.22 6.46
C TYR A 56 -17.93 7.70 6.16
N ASP A 57 -17.64 8.10 4.91
CA ASP A 57 -17.30 9.48 4.53
C ASP A 57 -16.05 9.98 5.30
N GLU A 58 -15.10 9.07 5.55
CA GLU A 58 -13.89 9.31 6.34
C GLU A 58 -12.67 8.65 5.66
N GLY A 59 -11.47 9.19 5.91
CA GLY A 59 -10.19 8.67 5.41
C GLY A 59 -9.13 8.58 6.51
N THR A 60 -7.96 8.03 6.20
CA THR A 60 -6.84 7.97 7.15
C THR A 60 -5.90 9.18 6.99
N PRO A 61 -5.09 9.51 8.02
CA PRO A 61 -4.09 10.57 7.91
C PRO A 61 -2.82 10.13 7.16
N LEU A 62 -2.90 9.09 6.32
CA LEU A 62 -1.76 8.50 5.62
C LEU A 62 -1.81 8.89 4.14
N GLU A 63 -0.64 8.99 3.51
CA GLU A 63 -0.49 9.34 2.09
C GLU A 63 0.46 8.34 1.41
N VAL A 64 0.20 8.04 0.14
CA VAL A 64 1.08 7.23 -0.71
C VAL A 64 2.06 8.16 -1.41
N PHE A 65 3.35 7.94 -1.21
CA PHE A 65 4.39 8.65 -1.95
C PHE A 65 4.66 7.94 -3.26
N SER A 66 4.55 8.66 -4.37
CA SER A 66 4.99 8.18 -5.68
C SER A 66 6.46 8.58 -5.90
N GLU A 67 7.19 7.80 -6.71
CA GLU A 67 8.57 8.18 -7.10
C GLU A 67 8.61 9.51 -7.87
N ASP A 68 7.49 9.92 -8.48
CA ASP A 68 7.33 11.20 -9.19
C ASP A 68 7.22 12.41 -8.22
N ASP A 69 6.90 12.19 -6.94
CA ASP A 69 6.79 13.27 -5.93
C ASP A 69 8.17 13.76 -5.43
N TYR A 70 9.27 13.14 -5.86
CA TYR A 70 10.64 13.51 -5.48
C TYR A 70 11.34 14.46 -6.47
N ASP A 71 10.65 14.91 -7.53
CA ASP A 71 11.22 15.76 -8.60
C ASP A 71 11.03 17.28 -8.37
N ASP A 72 10.56 17.69 -7.18
CA ASP A 72 10.22 19.09 -6.83
C ASP A 72 11.20 19.71 -5.79
N GLU A 73 12.49 19.36 -5.85
CA GLU A 73 13.57 20.04 -5.12
C GLU A 73 14.80 20.31 -6.01
N ASP A 74 14.74 21.36 -6.84
CA ASP A 74 15.93 22.08 -7.36
C ASP A 74 15.69 23.61 -7.41
#